data_AF-A0A0R1UEM2-F1
#
_entry.id   AF-A0A0R1UEM2-F1
#
_cell.length_a   1.000
_cell.length_b   1.000
_cell.length_c   1.000
_cell.angle_alpha   90.00
_cell.angle_beta   90.00
_cell.angle_gamma   90.00
#
_symmetry.space_group_name_H-M   'P 1'
#
loop_
_entity.id
_entity.type
_entity.pdbx_description
1 polymer ?
#
loop_
_entity_poly.entity_id
_entity_poly.type
_entity_poly.pdbx_seq_one_letter_code
_entity_poly.pdbx_strand_id
1 'polypeptide(L)'
;MDQFVPARRPFLANTAHITSGGHTIEYNTPYAKAQFYGVVGGKYPVRNYTTAIHPQATKRWDLKAKSLYGKQWADMVKTKL
;
A
#
# COMPACT_ATOMS: atom_id res chain seq x y z
N MET A 1 -0.60 1.37 -6.15
CA MET A 1 -1.12 0.85 -4.86
C MET A 1 -1.81 1.94 -4.05
N ASP A 2 -1.82 3.15 -4.57
CA ASP A 2 -1.80 4.39 -3.81
C ASP A 2 -3.16 4.63 -3.16
N GLN A 3 -4.24 4.30 -3.87
CA GLN A 3 -5.65 4.41 -3.41
C GLN A 3 -5.97 3.65 -2.10
N PHE A 4 -5.07 2.80 -1.62
CA PHE A 4 -5.23 2.02 -0.40
C PHE A 4 -4.21 2.42 0.70
N VAL A 5 -3.29 3.34 0.41
CA VAL A 5 -2.27 3.82 1.35
C VAL A 5 -2.76 5.12 1.99
N PRO A 6 -2.84 5.24 3.31
CA PRO A 6 -3.28 6.46 3.98
C PRO A 6 -2.39 7.66 3.62
N ALA A 7 -2.99 8.77 3.20
CA ALA A 7 -2.24 9.93 2.76
C ALA A 7 -2.94 11.25 3.10
N ARG A 8 -2.19 12.20 3.68
CA ARG A 8 -2.63 13.59 3.85
C ARG A 8 -2.40 14.43 2.60
N ARG A 9 -1.44 14.04 1.75
CA ARG A 9 -1.19 14.62 0.42
C ARG A 9 -0.88 13.47 -0.55
N PRO A 10 -1.32 13.52 -1.82
CA PRO A 10 -1.24 12.38 -2.73
C PRO A 10 0.17 11.82 -2.91
N PHE A 11 1.18 12.70 -3.04
CA PHE A 11 2.57 12.29 -3.26
C PHE A 11 3.19 11.51 -2.09
N LEU A 12 2.66 11.65 -0.86
CA LEU A 12 3.20 10.95 0.31
C LEU A 12 2.91 9.44 0.25
N ALA A 13 1.83 9.04 -0.40
CA ALA A 13 1.47 7.63 -0.59
C ALA A 13 2.52 6.86 -1.39
N ASN A 14 3.31 7.57 -2.20
CA ASN A 14 4.29 6.99 -3.14
C ASN A 14 5.72 7.07 -2.65
N THR A 15 5.91 7.37 -1.37
CA THR A 15 7.25 7.46 -0.76
C THR A 15 7.75 6.11 -0.28
N ALA A 16 6.94 5.05 -0.39
CA ALA A 16 7.35 3.67 -0.23
C ALA A 16 7.35 2.98 -1.60
N HIS A 17 8.49 2.47 -2.05
CA HIS A 17 8.58 1.83 -3.36
C HIS A 17 9.59 0.68 -3.35
N ILE A 18 9.44 -0.24 -4.30
CA ILE A 18 10.37 -1.34 -4.48
C ILE A 18 11.56 -0.81 -5.29
N THR A 19 12.77 -1.07 -4.81
CA THR A 19 14.02 -0.73 -5.52
C THR A 19 14.11 -1.44 -6.88
N SER A 20 14.92 -0.92 -7.81
CA SER A 20 15.04 -1.48 -9.17
C SER A 20 15.43 -2.97 -9.21
N GLY A 21 16.06 -3.49 -8.14
CA GLY A 21 16.41 -4.91 -8.01
C GLY A 21 15.29 -5.80 -7.47
N GLY A 22 14.12 -5.25 -7.10
CA GLY A 22 12.97 -6.04 -6.64
C GLY A 22 13.08 -6.62 -5.23
N HIS A 23 14.23 -6.48 -4.56
CA HIS A 23 14.54 -7.20 -3.31
C HIS A 23 14.36 -6.38 -2.04
N THR A 24 14.22 -5.05 -2.17
CA THR A 24 14.12 -4.15 -1.02
C THR A 24 13.05 -3.11 -1.26
N ILE A 25 12.28 -2.82 -0.21
CA ILE A 25 11.33 -1.71 -0.17
C ILE A 25 12.03 -0.53 0.50
N GLU A 26 12.13 0.59 -0.21
CA GLU A 26 12.67 1.83 0.31
C GLU A 26 11.54 2.71 0.86
N TYR A 27 11.82 3.46 1.93
CA TYR A 27 10.87 4.31 2.64
C TYR A 27 11.45 5.72 2.80
N ASN A 28 11.17 6.59 1.83
CA ASN A 28 11.92 7.84 1.64
C ASN A 28 11.48 8.99 2.55
N THR A 29 10.39 8.81 3.31
CA THR A 29 9.89 9.85 4.23
C THR A 29 9.59 9.30 5.61
N PRO A 30 9.60 10.17 6.65
CA PRO A 30 9.15 9.79 7.97
C PRO A 30 7.75 9.16 7.91
N TYR A 31 7.59 8.05 8.63
CA TYR A 31 6.36 7.25 8.69
C TYR A 31 5.93 6.50 7.43
N ALA A 32 6.67 6.56 6.31
CA ALA A 32 6.33 5.79 5.10
C ALA A 32 6.24 4.28 5.37
N LYS A 33 7.17 3.72 6.16
CA LYS A 33 7.12 2.33 6.62
C LYS A 33 5.90 2.04 7.48
N ALA A 34 5.55 2.95 8.37
CA ALA A 34 4.39 2.80 9.24
C ALA A 34 3.07 2.86 8.46
N GLN A 35 2.98 3.70 7.43
CA GLN A 35 1.83 3.75 6.51
C GLN A 35 1.73 2.47 5.67
N PHE A 36 2.86 1.96 5.17
CA PHE A 36 2.90 0.73 4.36
C PHE A 36 2.39 -0.50 5.12
N TYR A 37 2.77 -0.66 6.40
CA TYR A 37 2.33 -1.78 7.24
C TYR A 37 1.08 -1.48 8.09
N GLY A 38 0.67 -0.22 8.18
CA GLY A 38 -0.33 0.26 9.14
C GLY A 38 0.04 0.00 10.61
N VAL A 39 1.34 0.04 10.93
CA VAL A 39 1.89 -0.18 12.27
C VAL A 39 3.05 0.79 12.54
N VAL A 40 2.96 1.55 13.61
CA VAL A 40 4.02 2.46 14.08
C VAL A 40 4.98 1.73 15.00
N GLY A 41 6.29 1.92 14.78
CA GLY A 41 7.35 1.31 15.59
C GLY A 41 7.32 -0.22 15.61
N GLY A 42 6.70 -0.86 14.62
CA GLY A 42 6.56 -2.32 14.55
C GLY A 42 5.58 -2.94 15.55
N LYS A 43 4.96 -2.15 16.43
CA LYS A 43 4.11 -2.65 17.53
C LYS A 43 2.71 -2.03 17.57
N TYR A 44 2.60 -0.74 17.28
CA TYR A 44 1.36 0.01 17.54
C TYR A 44 0.51 0.14 16.28
N PRO A 45 -0.66 -0.51 16.20
CA PRO A 45 -1.51 -0.42 15.02
C PRO A 45 -2.02 1.00 14.82
N VAL A 46 -2.01 1.48 13.58
CA VAL A 46 -2.68 2.73 13.20
C VAL A 46 -4.18 2.53 13.33
N ARG A 47 -4.84 3.38 14.12
CA ARG A 47 -6.29 3.30 14.38
C ARG A 47 -7.11 4.22 13.47
N ASN A 48 -6.58 5.41 13.20
CA ASN A 48 -7.25 6.44 12.43
C ASN A 48 -6.48 6.66 11.12
N TYR A 49 -6.97 6.07 10.05
CA TYR A 49 -6.40 6.26 8.72
C TYR A 49 -6.92 7.55 8.10
N THR A 50 -6.03 8.33 7.48
CA THR A 50 -6.47 9.45 6.64
C THR A 50 -7.09 8.91 5.36
N THR A 51 -8.40 9.05 5.24
CA THR A 51 -9.20 8.53 4.10
C THR A 51 -9.71 9.62 3.16
N ALA A 52 -9.43 10.90 3.46
CA ALA A 52 -9.93 12.04 2.68
C ALA A 52 -9.48 12.01 1.20
N ILE A 53 -8.24 11.55 0.94
CA ILE A 53 -7.69 11.43 -0.41
C ILE A 53 -7.86 10.02 -0.96
N HIS A 54 -7.69 9.02 -0.10
CA HIS A 54 -7.78 7.60 -0.43
C HIS A 54 -8.90 6.96 0.40
N PRO A 55 -10.16 6.97 -0.08
CA PRO A 55 -11.31 6.48 0.69
C PRO A 55 -11.20 4.99 1.06
N GLN A 56 -10.39 4.23 0.32
CA GLN A 56 -10.18 2.80 0.54
C GLN A 56 -8.93 2.50 1.37
N ALA A 57 -8.31 3.51 1.99
CA ALA A 57 -7.12 3.33 2.79
C ALA A 57 -7.34 2.35 3.94
N THR A 58 -6.42 1.38 4.08
CA THR A 58 -6.54 0.34 5.10
C THR A 58 -5.17 -0.23 5.50
N LYS A 59 -5.12 -0.88 6.67
CA LYS A 59 -3.91 -1.51 7.23
C LYS A 59 -3.26 -2.53 6.29
N ARG A 60 -4.08 -3.32 5.60
CA ARG A 60 -3.67 -4.43 4.73
C ARG A 60 -4.11 -4.15 3.30
N TRP A 61 -3.51 -3.11 2.72
CA TRP A 61 -3.79 -2.71 1.35
C TRP A 61 -3.55 -3.86 0.37
N ASP A 62 -2.56 -4.70 0.66
CA ASP A 62 -2.21 -5.90 -0.11
C ASP A 62 -3.38 -6.89 -0.16
N LEU A 63 -4.02 -7.15 0.99
CA LEU A 63 -5.17 -8.05 1.07
C LEU A 63 -6.41 -7.44 0.41
N LYS A 64 -6.64 -6.13 0.61
CA LYS A 64 -7.77 -5.44 -0.03
C LYS A 64 -7.64 -5.43 -1.56
N ALA A 65 -6.45 -5.10 -2.06
CA ALA A 65 -6.15 -5.13 -3.49
C ALA A 65 -6.29 -6.54 -4.06
N LYS A 66 -5.78 -7.57 -3.37
CA LYS A 66 -5.97 -8.97 -3.77
C LYS A 66 -7.45 -9.37 -3.80
N SER A 67 -8.25 -8.95 -2.82
CA SER A 67 -9.68 -9.21 -2.79
C SER A 67 -10.43 -8.55 -3.95
N LEU A 68 -10.02 -7.34 -4.37
CA LEU A 68 -10.69 -6.60 -5.44
C LEU A 68 -10.24 -7.05 -6.84
N TYR A 69 -8.95 -7.31 -7.02
CA TYR A 69 -8.34 -7.46 -8.34
C TYR A 69 -7.67 -8.81 -8.57
N GLY A 70 -7.51 -9.65 -7.54
CA GLY A 70 -6.75 -10.90 -7.62
C GLY A 70 -7.29 -11.87 -8.68
N LYS A 71 -8.62 -11.94 -8.84
CA LYS A 71 -9.25 -12.74 -9.90
C LYS A 71 -8.90 -12.21 -11.29
N GLN A 72 -9.07 -10.91 -11.51
CA GLN A 72 -8.74 -10.26 -12.78
C GLN A 72 -7.26 -10.43 -13.15
N TRP A 73 -6.35 -10.31 -12.18
CA TRP A 73 -4.93 -10.55 -12.40
C TRP A 73 -4.64 -12.00 -12.81
N ALA A 74 -5.26 -12.98 -12.15
CA ALA A 74 -5.11 -14.39 -12.50
C ALA A 74 -5.64 -14.69 -13.91
N ASP A 75 -6.76 -14.10 -14.29
CA ASP A 75 -7.36 -14.28 -15.60
C ASP A 75 -6.50 -13.65 -16.71
N MET A 76 -5.91 -12.46 -16.48
CA MET A 76 -4.97 -11.83 -17.43
C MET A 76 -3.70 -12.65 -17.68
N VAL A 77 -3.18 -13.35 -16.67
CA VAL A 77 -2.02 -14.22 -16.84
C VAL A 77 -2.37 -15.44 -17.67
N LYS A 78 -3.54 -16.05 -17.44
CA LYS A 78 -4.03 -17.19 -18.22
C LYS A 78 -4.32 -16.86 -19.68
N THR A 79 -4.76 -15.63 -19.97
CA THR A 79 -5.04 -15.19 -21.35
C THR A 79 -3.79 -14.82 -22.14
N LYS A 80 -2.64 -14.64 -21.47
CA LYS A 80 -1.35 -14.35 -22.11
C LYS A 80 -0.47 -15.60 -22.30
N LEU A 81 -0.95 -16.78 -21.88
CA LEU A 81 -0.36 -18.09 -22.14
C LEU A 81 -1.13 -18.80 -23.24
#